data_AF-A0A949XQ81-F1
#
_entry.id   AF-A0A949XQ81-F1
#
_cell.length_a   1.000
_cell.length_b   1.000
_cell.length_c   1.000
_cell.angle_alpha   90.00
_cell.angle_beta   90.00
_cell.angle_gamma   90.00
#
_symmetry.space_group_name_H-M   'P 1'
#
loop_
_entity.id
_entity.type
_entity.pdbx_description
1 polymer ?
#
loop_
_entity_poly.entity_id
_entity_poly.type
_entity_poly.pdbx_seq_one_letter_code
_entity_poly.pdbx_strand_id
1 'polypeptide(L)'
;MGRRRYQQHEAHTNLTPPEAARELRCAVEKIHGWIRSGALKAINVATCLGGQPRWVIERKHLDEFKAARSNATLPPPRSRQPRQPRSRFAGTAFYGPEGKLASASRT
;
A
#
# COMPACT_ATOMS: atom_id res chain seq x y z
N MET A 1 -7.88 -29.10 -31.26
CA MET A 1 -8.66 -28.41 -30.21
C MET A 1 -7.97 -28.63 -28.86
N GLY A 2 -7.27 -27.63 -28.34
CA GLY A 2 -6.46 -27.75 -27.12
C GLY A 2 -7.33 -27.71 -25.87
N ARG A 3 -7.71 -28.89 -25.36
CA ARG A 3 -8.23 -29.04 -23.98
C ARG A 3 -7.06 -28.82 -23.03
N ARG A 4 -6.76 -27.56 -22.67
CA ARG A 4 -5.87 -27.27 -21.54
C ARG A 4 -6.53 -27.84 -20.30
N ARG A 5 -5.89 -28.90 -19.81
CA ARG A 5 -6.09 -29.50 -18.51
C ARG A 5 -6.11 -28.39 -17.45
N TYR A 6 -7.30 -27.95 -17.05
CA TYR A 6 -7.50 -27.48 -15.68
C TYR A 6 -7.45 -28.74 -14.82
N GLN A 7 -6.24 -29.27 -14.69
CA GLN A 7 -5.90 -30.34 -13.76
C GLN A 7 -6.37 -29.87 -12.39
N GLN A 8 -7.51 -30.41 -11.97
CA GLN A 8 -7.65 -30.99 -10.64
C GLN A 8 -7.18 -30.06 -9.52
N HIS A 9 -7.93 -28.99 -9.26
CA HIS A 9 -7.96 -28.40 -7.92
C HIS A 9 -8.83 -29.30 -7.04
N GLU A 10 -8.29 -30.44 -6.61
CA GLU A 10 -8.97 -31.32 -5.66
C GLU A 10 -9.26 -30.55 -4.37
N ALA A 11 -10.54 -30.22 -4.13
CA ALA A 11 -11.04 -29.57 -2.92
C ALA A 11 -10.50 -28.15 -2.59
N HIS A 12 -10.11 -27.33 -3.58
CA HIS A 12 -9.74 -25.93 -3.32
C HIS A 12 -11.00 -25.06 -3.27
N THR A 13 -11.51 -24.80 -2.06
CA THR A 13 -12.55 -23.78 -1.86
C THR A 13 -11.97 -22.41 -2.17
N ASN A 14 -12.17 -21.96 -3.41
CA ASN A 14 -11.88 -20.61 -3.85
C ASN A 14 -12.76 -19.63 -3.07
N LEU A 15 -12.14 -18.78 -2.26
CA LEU A 15 -12.85 -17.79 -1.45
C LEU A 15 -12.92 -16.47 -2.18
N THR A 16 -14.10 -15.86 -2.18
CA THR A 16 -14.26 -14.48 -2.58
C THR A 16 -13.75 -13.54 -1.47
N PRO A 17 -13.39 -12.27 -1.78
CA PRO A 17 -12.99 -11.29 -0.78
C PRO A 17 -13.95 -11.14 0.42
N PRO A 18 -15.30 -11.12 0.25
CA PRO A 18 -16.22 -11.08 1.39
C PRO A 18 -16.22 -12.36 2.22
N GLU A 19 -15.99 -13.54 1.63
CA GLU A 19 -15.87 -14.79 2.38
C GLU A 19 -14.56 -14.85 3.17
N ALA A 20 -13.45 -14.45 2.55
CA ALA A 20 -12.16 -14.32 3.23
C ALA A 20 -12.22 -13.31 4.39
N ALA A 21 -12.96 -12.21 4.21
CA ALA A 21 -13.21 -11.22 5.25
C ALA A 21 -13.99 -11.80 6.45
N ARG A 22 -15.00 -12.65 6.19
CA ARG A 22 -15.75 -13.36 7.24
C ARG A 22 -14.86 -14.32 8.02
N GLU A 23 -13.98 -15.06 7.35
CA GLU A 23 -13.06 -15.97 8.02
C GLU A 23 -12.01 -15.26 8.87
N LEU A 24 -11.42 -14.20 8.32
CA LEU A 24 -10.39 -13.42 9.00
C LEU A 24 -10.98 -12.37 9.98
N ARG A 25 -12.32 -12.33 10.11
CA ARG A 25 -13.06 -11.36 10.93
C ARG A 25 -12.59 -9.93 10.71
N CYS A 26 -12.40 -9.56 9.44
CA CYS A 26 -11.89 -8.24 9.04
C CYS A 26 -12.78 -7.59 7.99
N ALA A 27 -12.62 -6.29 7.76
CA ALA A 27 -13.34 -5.58 6.72
C ALA A 27 -12.85 -5.98 5.31
N VAL A 28 -13.74 -6.01 4.34
CA VAL A 28 -13.42 -6.33 2.93
C VAL A 28 -12.40 -5.35 2.35
N GLU A 29 -12.48 -4.07 2.71
CA GLU A 29 -11.51 -3.05 2.29
C GLU A 29 -10.08 -3.39 2.75
N LYS A 30 -9.94 -4.03 3.92
CA LYS A 30 -8.65 -4.46 4.46
C LYS A 30 -8.06 -5.61 3.64
N ILE A 31 -8.91 -6.54 3.18
CA ILE A 31 -8.54 -7.59 2.22
C ILE A 31 -8.05 -6.95 0.91
N HIS A 32 -8.80 -6.00 0.34
CA HIS A 32 -8.38 -5.29 -0.87
C HIS A 32 -7.05 -4.55 -0.68
N GLY A 33 -6.83 -3.96 0.50
CA GLY A 33 -5.56 -3.35 0.88
C GLY A 33 -4.40 -4.36 0.82
N TRP A 34 -4.57 -5.56 1.37
CA TRP A 34 -3.54 -6.61 1.34
C TRP A 34 -3.28 -7.17 -0.06
N ILE A 35 -4.31 -7.28 -0.88
CA ILE A 35 -4.17 -7.70 -2.28
C ILE A 35 -3.37 -6.65 -3.06
N ARG A 36 -3.75 -5.37 -2.92
CA ARG A 36 -3.04 -4.26 -3.58
C ARG A 36 -1.60 -4.11 -3.10
N SER A 37 -1.32 -4.41 -1.82
CA SER A 37 0.04 -4.35 -1.28
C SER A 37 0.88 -5.59 -1.60
N GLY A 38 0.31 -6.64 -2.21
CA GLY A 38 0.98 -7.91 -2.46
C GLY A 38 1.22 -8.75 -1.19
N ALA A 39 0.59 -8.38 -0.06
CA ALA A 39 0.73 -9.12 1.19
C ALA A 39 -0.14 -10.39 1.20
N LEU A 40 -1.27 -10.37 0.48
CA LEU A 40 -2.14 -11.52 0.28
C LEU A 40 -2.15 -11.87 -1.21
N LYS A 41 -1.78 -13.11 -1.55
CA LYS A 41 -1.85 -13.61 -2.92
C LYS A 41 -3.31 -13.83 -3.31
N ALA A 42 -3.72 -13.21 -4.40
CA ALA A 42 -5.04 -13.36 -4.99
C ALA A 42 -4.93 -13.42 -6.53
N ILE A 43 -5.86 -14.13 -7.15
CA ILE A 43 -5.94 -14.31 -8.59
C ILE A 43 -6.95 -13.30 -9.13
N ASN A 44 -6.55 -12.49 -10.10
CA ASN A 44 -7.48 -11.66 -10.85
C ASN A 44 -8.13 -12.51 -11.95
N VAL A 45 -9.42 -12.80 -11.80
CA VAL A 45 -10.23 -13.55 -12.76
C VAL A 45 -11.11 -12.63 -13.63
N ALA A 46 -10.83 -11.31 -13.63
CA ALA A 46 -11.54 -10.39 -14.52
C ALA A 46 -11.31 -10.76 -15.99
N THR A 47 -12.38 -10.75 -16.78
CA THR A 47 -12.36 -11.04 -18.22
C THR A 47 -11.53 -10.01 -19.01
N CYS A 48 -11.49 -8.77 -18.53
CA CYS A 48 -10.70 -7.69 -19.10
C CYS A 48 -9.71 -7.18 -18.04
N LEU A 49 -8.41 -7.19 -18.34
CA LEU A 49 -7.38 -6.73 -17.41
C LEU A 49 -7.46 -5.22 -17.10
N GLY A 50 -8.14 -4.43 -17.94
CA GLY A 50 -8.40 -3.00 -17.73
C GLY A 50 -9.74 -2.67 -17.05
N GLY A 51 -10.56 -3.68 -16.74
CA GLY A 51 -11.89 -3.50 -16.13
C GLY A 51 -11.88 -3.63 -14.60
N GLN A 52 -13.09 -3.71 -14.01
CA GLN A 52 -13.25 -3.93 -12.57
C GLN A 52 -12.61 -5.29 -12.19
N PRO A 53 -11.56 -5.31 -11.35
CA PRO A 53 -10.87 -6.54 -11.01
C PRO A 53 -11.77 -7.43 -10.16
N ARG A 54 -11.84 -8.71 -10.52
CA ARG A 54 -12.55 -9.75 -9.76
C ARG A 54 -11.50 -10.63 -9.11
N TRP A 55 -11.37 -10.50 -7.79
CA TRP A 55 -10.36 -11.23 -7.03
C TRP A 55 -10.92 -12.56 -6.51
N VAL A 56 -10.11 -13.61 -6.61
CA VAL A 56 -10.35 -14.91 -5.99
C VAL A 56 -9.13 -15.28 -5.16
N ILE A 57 -9.36 -15.80 -3.95
CA ILE A 57 -8.31 -16.15 -3.00
C ILE A 57 -8.39 -17.65 -2.74
N GLU A 58 -7.31 -18.37 -3.04
CA GLU A 58 -7.24 -19.79 -2.68
C GLU A 58 -7.03 -19.96 -1.17
N ARG A 59 -7.62 -21.03 -0.61
CA ARG A 59 -7.48 -21.35 0.81
C ARG A 59 -6.02 -21.49 1.26
N LYS A 60 -5.16 -22.08 0.42
CA LYS A 60 -3.72 -22.21 0.67
C LYS A 60 -3.04 -20.85 0.87
N HIS A 61 -3.36 -19.85 0.05
CA HIS A 61 -2.79 -18.52 0.18
C HIS A 61 -3.27 -17.79 1.44
N LEU A 62 -4.51 -18.05 1.85
CA LEU A 62 -5.05 -17.54 3.09
C LEU A 62 -4.35 -18.18 4.30
N ASP A 63 -4.01 -19.47 4.22
CA ASP A 63 -3.23 -20.18 5.24
C ASP A 63 -1.78 -19.69 5.32
N GLU A 64 -1.10 -19.56 4.17
CA GLU A 64 0.24 -18.93 4.08
C GLU A 64 0.26 -17.54 4.72
N PHE A 65 -0.80 -16.75 4.49
CA PHE A 65 -0.95 -15.42 5.08
C PHE A 65 -1.16 -15.48 6.60
N LYS A 66 -1.98 -16.41 7.10
CA LYS A 66 -2.16 -16.64 8.53
C LYS A 66 -0.85 -17.07 9.18
N ALA A 67 -0.10 -17.97 8.56
CA ALA A 67 1.21 -18.40 9.03
C ALA A 67 2.21 -17.23 9.07
N ALA A 68 2.28 -16.43 8.01
CA ALA A 68 3.18 -15.28 7.92
C ALA A 68 2.85 -14.17 8.93
N ARG A 69 1.59 -14.02 9.34
CA ARG A 69 1.15 -13.06 10.37
C ARG A 69 0.97 -13.65 11.76
N SER A 70 1.11 -14.96 11.90
CA SER A 70 1.25 -15.59 13.20
C SER A 70 2.48 -14.99 13.89
N ASN A 71 2.52 -15.02 15.22
CA ASN A 71 3.51 -14.32 16.07
C ASN A 71 4.98 -14.76 15.88
N ALA A 72 5.30 -15.47 14.79
CA ALA A 72 6.65 -15.70 14.32
C ALA A 72 7.22 -14.40 13.74
N THR A 73 7.98 -13.69 14.58
CA THR A 73 8.98 -12.66 14.26
C THR A 73 8.88 -12.07 12.84
N LEU A 74 7.94 -11.13 12.64
CA LEU A 74 7.91 -10.35 11.41
C LEU A 74 9.14 -9.45 11.35
N PRO A 75 9.88 -9.39 10.22
CA PRO A 75 10.96 -8.43 10.05
C PRO A 75 10.41 -7.00 10.18
N PRO A 76 11.18 -6.07 10.79
CA PRO A 76 10.69 -4.74 11.11
C PRO A 76 10.19 -4.03 9.85
N PRO A 77 9.04 -3.33 9.91
CA PRO A 77 8.48 -2.65 8.77
C PRO A 77 9.48 -1.61 8.24
N ARG A 78 9.69 -1.62 6.92
CA ARG A 78 10.56 -0.64 6.25
C ARG A 78 10.01 0.76 6.50
N SER A 79 10.74 1.55 7.30
CA SER A 79 10.35 2.91 7.66
C SER A 79 10.04 3.73 6.40
N ARG A 80 8.84 4.33 6.36
CA ARG A 80 8.45 5.25 5.28
C ARG A 80 9.27 6.51 5.44
N GLN A 81 10.17 6.78 4.49
CA GLN A 81 10.89 8.04 4.45
C GLN A 81 9.89 9.21 4.52
N PRO A 82 10.08 10.16 5.47
CA PRO A 82 9.23 11.33 5.53
C PRO A 82 9.36 12.10 4.23
N ARG A 83 8.23 12.38 3.58
CA ARG A 83 8.19 13.30 2.45
C ARG A 83 8.72 14.64 2.95
N GLN A 84 9.86 15.07 2.42
CA GLN A 84 10.42 16.35 2.81
C GLN A 84 9.37 17.44 2.61
N PRO A 85 9.08 18.26 3.63
CA PRO A 85 8.21 19.41 3.43
C PRO A 85 8.85 20.25 2.32
N ARG A 86 8.11 20.50 1.24
CA ARG A 86 8.53 21.50 0.25
C ARG A 86 8.78 22.77 1.03
N SER A 87 10.05 23.16 1.09
CA SER A 87 10.53 24.36 1.77
C SER A 87 9.54 25.50 1.50
N ARG A 88 8.95 26.04 2.58
CA ARG A 88 8.14 27.27 2.53
C ARG A 88 9.00 28.52 2.32
N PHE A 89 10.32 28.37 2.20
CA PHE A 89 11.21 29.46 1.84
C PHE A 89 11.38 29.50 0.30
N ALA A 90 10.26 29.79 -0.38
CA ALA A 90 10.35 30.53 -1.61
C ALA A 90 10.81 31.95 -1.23
N GLY A 91 11.83 32.43 -1.94
CA GLY A 91 12.62 33.58 -1.52
C GLY A 91 11.81 34.85 -1.27
N THR A 92 12.21 35.55 -0.20
CA THR A 92 12.28 37.00 -0.20
C THR A 92 13.69 37.35 0.20
N ALA A 93 14.51 37.66 -0.79
CA ALA A 93 15.71 38.44 -0.60
C ALA A 93 15.27 39.78 0.02
N PHE A 94 15.63 40.04 1.27
CA PHE A 94 15.60 41.39 1.82
C PHE A 94 17.03 41.92 1.80
N TYR A 95 17.23 42.89 0.91
CA TYR A 95 18.41 43.73 0.78
C TYR A 95 18.76 44.34 2.16
N GLY A 96 19.95 44.06 2.67
CA GLY A 96 20.72 44.98 3.52
C GLY A 96 22.12 44.99 2.91
N PRO A 97 22.94 46.05 3.01
CA PRO A 97 22.97 47.17 3.96
C PRO A 97 23.02 48.53 3.21
N GLU A 98 23.36 49.64 3.88
CA GLU A 98 23.63 50.98 3.31
C GLU A 98 22.41 51.85 2.93
N GLY A 99 22.26 53.03 3.56
CA GLY A 99 21.36 54.05 2.99
C GLY A 99 20.91 55.25 3.83
N LYS A 100 21.34 55.44 5.09
CA LYS A 100 21.11 56.72 5.77
C LYS A 100 22.33 57.25 6.54
N LEU A 101 22.93 58.28 5.95
CA LEU A 101 23.73 59.30 6.63
C LEU A 101 22.79 60.08 7.55
N ALA A 102 22.98 59.97 8.87
CA ALA A 102 22.41 60.91 9.82
C ALA A 102 23.53 61.44 10.71
N SER A 103 24.02 62.61 10.30
CA SER A 103 24.76 63.57 11.12
C SER A 103 23.92 63.98 12.33
N ALA A 104 24.50 63.93 13.53
CA ALA A 104 24.12 64.80 14.64
C ALA A 104 25.24 64.88 15.67
N SER A 105 25.83 66.07 15.76
CA SER A 105 26.78 66.53 16.76
C SER A 105 26.13 66.73 18.13
N ARG A 106 26.89 66.52 19.22
CA ARG A 106 26.95 67.35 20.45
C ARG A 106 27.98 66.71 21.39
N THR A 107 29.13 67.35 21.59
CA THR A 107 29.46 68.33 22.64
C THR A 107 29.86 67.63 23.92
#